data_AF-A0A0G4ENN7-F1
#
_entry.id   AF-A0A0G4ENN7-F1
#
_cell.length_a   1.000
_cell.length_b   1.000
_cell.length_c   1.000
_cell.angle_alpha   90.00
_cell.angle_beta   90.00
_cell.angle_gamma   90.00
#
_symmetry.space_group_name_H-M   'P 1'
#
loop_
_entity.id
_entity.type
_entity.pdbx_description
1 polymer ?
#
loop_
_entity_poly.entity_id
_entity_poly.type
_entity_poly.pdbx_seq_one_letter_code
_entity_poly.pdbx_strand_id
1 'polypeptide(L)'
;MGKKSKKKRRHDATDKQDRDRPHRDPASVVKKDDVISKLKAAMQSLKRKDAAKHSHDGARPKHQHQQRASSSGARRPDKKGKMGGKSVLGLDCEMVGVGPNGATSELARISICDDAGRIVMDEVVRPRSYVSDLRSSITGLTLGRLKQGISFDEARTRALLAMKGALVVGHAIHHDFQALEIDADDEGIQWADTQRLYPHSRKQLPSLQSLAKKELGITLRRNGVHDSIEDAHAAVKLYQHHLRETKKARKGPAAGVKSKGEGQHGKDATDVEIVGWAM
;
A
#
# COMPACT_ATOMS: atom_id res chain seq x y z
N MET A 1 -30.95 -40.93 62.88
CA MET A 1 -29.78 -41.84 63.00
C MET A 1 -29.65 -42.62 61.68
N GLY A 2 -28.59 -42.64 60.88
CA GLY A 2 -27.18 -42.34 61.10
C GLY A 2 -26.37 -43.63 61.21
N LYS A 3 -25.72 -44.08 60.11
CA LYS A 3 -24.47 -44.90 59.99
C LYS A 3 -24.40 -45.52 58.57
N LYS A 4 -23.28 -45.66 57.85
CA LYS A 4 -21.91 -45.12 57.88
C LYS A 4 -21.23 -45.54 56.55
N SER A 5 -20.26 -44.74 56.13
CA SER A 5 -19.43 -44.83 54.92
C SER A 5 -18.70 -46.15 54.68
N LYS A 6 -18.43 -46.46 53.39
CA LYS A 6 -17.16 -47.08 52.96
C LYS A 6 -16.63 -46.42 51.67
N LYS A 7 -15.56 -45.64 51.86
CA LYS A 7 -14.57 -45.21 50.85
C LYS A 7 -13.98 -46.44 50.15
N LYS A 8 -13.81 -46.40 48.83
CA LYS A 8 -12.79 -47.22 48.13
C LYS A 8 -11.96 -46.33 47.19
N ARG A 9 -10.66 -46.53 47.29
CA ARG A 9 -9.57 -45.68 46.81
C ARG A 9 -9.26 -45.93 45.33
N ARG A 10 -8.71 -44.89 44.71
CA ARG A 10 -8.01 -44.83 43.42
C ARG A 10 -7.01 -45.97 43.23
N HIS A 11 -6.84 -46.43 41.98
CA HIS A 11 -5.52 -46.69 41.41
C HIS A 11 -5.52 -46.42 39.89
N ASP A 12 -4.46 -45.75 39.48
CA ASP A 12 -3.99 -45.45 38.13
C ASP A 12 -4.09 -46.62 37.15
N ALA A 13 -4.54 -46.33 35.93
CA ALA A 13 -4.19 -47.09 34.75
C ALA A 13 -3.83 -46.09 33.65
N THR A 14 -2.52 -45.93 33.47
CA THR A 14 -1.87 -45.14 32.44
C THR A 14 -2.25 -45.66 31.05
N ASP A 15 -2.94 -44.85 30.27
CA ASP A 15 -3.07 -45.06 28.83
C ASP A 15 -1.76 -44.65 28.15
N LYS A 16 -1.02 -45.66 27.68
CA LYS A 16 0.24 -45.52 26.95
C LYS A 16 -0.06 -45.62 25.45
N GLN A 17 -0.64 -44.59 24.84
CA GLN A 17 -0.67 -44.43 23.38
C GLN A 17 -0.64 -42.94 22.99
N ASP A 18 0.54 -42.29 23.07
CA ASP A 18 0.81 -41.04 22.34
C ASP A 18 2.32 -40.89 22.07
N ARG A 19 2.91 -41.92 21.44
CA ARG A 19 4.29 -41.89 20.93
C ARG A 19 4.24 -42.09 19.43
N ASP A 20 3.81 -41.08 18.70
CA ASP A 20 4.17 -40.83 17.28
C ASP A 20 3.58 -39.49 16.79
N ARG A 21 3.82 -38.41 17.55
CA ARG A 21 3.70 -37.05 17.00
C ARG A 21 5.06 -36.61 16.48
N PRO A 22 5.19 -36.20 15.21
CA PRO A 22 6.45 -35.64 14.72
C PRO A 22 6.76 -34.38 15.54
N HIS A 23 7.91 -34.42 16.20
CA HIS A 23 8.48 -33.30 16.93
C HIS A 23 8.68 -32.15 15.94
N ARG A 24 7.90 -31.07 16.11
CA ARG A 24 8.01 -29.87 15.28
C ARG A 24 9.34 -29.20 15.62
N ASP A 25 10.27 -29.18 14.68
CA ASP A 25 11.54 -28.47 14.83
C ASP A 25 11.27 -26.97 15.08
N PRO A 26 11.71 -26.38 16.20
CA PRO A 26 11.61 -24.95 16.44
C PRO A 26 12.81 -24.24 15.80
N ALA A 27 12.90 -24.26 14.47
CA ALA A 27 14.00 -23.63 13.76
C ALA A 27 13.59 -23.05 12.41
N SER A 28 12.85 -21.94 12.43
CA SER A 28 12.96 -20.92 11.37
C SER A 28 12.44 -19.56 11.87
N VAL A 29 12.89 -19.12 13.05
CA VAL A 29 12.73 -17.71 13.43
C VAL A 29 13.80 -16.94 12.66
N VAL A 30 13.42 -16.35 11.53
CA VAL A 30 14.28 -15.39 10.83
C VAL A 30 14.54 -14.26 11.80
N LYS A 31 15.81 -14.01 12.14
CA LYS A 31 16.16 -12.95 13.11
C LYS A 31 15.72 -11.61 12.51
N LYS A 32 15.05 -10.77 13.30
CA LYS A 32 14.59 -9.44 12.85
C LYS A 32 15.71 -8.64 12.18
N ASP A 33 16.94 -8.80 12.65
CA ASP A 33 18.13 -8.17 12.10
C ASP A 33 18.46 -8.58 10.66
N ASP A 34 18.19 -9.83 10.27
CA ASP A 34 18.43 -10.35 8.91
C ASP A 34 17.44 -9.73 7.91
N VAL A 35 16.18 -9.60 8.32
CA VAL A 35 15.12 -8.94 7.54
C VAL A 35 15.44 -7.46 7.34
N ILE A 36 15.80 -6.77 8.43
CA ILE A 36 16.21 -5.35 8.41
C ILE A 36 17.42 -5.16 7.50
N SER A 37 18.39 -6.07 7.54
CA SER A 37 19.61 -5.98 6.72
C SER A 37 19.32 -6.16 5.23
N LYS A 38 18.47 -7.14 4.86
CA LYS A 38 18.04 -7.33 3.47
C LYS A 38 17.25 -6.13 2.93
N LEU A 39 16.36 -5.55 3.73
CA LEU A 39 15.59 -4.37 3.31
C LEU A 39 16.48 -3.12 3.19
N LYS A 40 17.39 -2.88 4.13
CA LYS A 40 18.39 -1.79 4.02
C LYS A 40 19.23 -1.95 2.74
N ALA A 41 19.63 -3.16 2.39
CA ALA A 41 20.36 -3.43 1.16
C ALA A 41 19.52 -3.15 -0.10
N ALA A 42 18.24 -3.55 -0.11
CA ALA A 42 17.31 -3.25 -1.21
C ALA A 42 17.06 -1.74 -1.37
N MET A 43 16.80 -1.03 -0.28
CA MET A 43 16.63 0.43 -0.26
C MET A 43 17.90 1.18 -0.70
N GLN A 44 19.08 0.69 -0.32
CA GLN A 44 20.37 1.24 -0.78
C GLN A 44 20.62 0.94 -2.26
N SER A 45 20.24 -0.23 -2.76
CA SER A 45 20.33 -0.59 -4.17
C SER A 45 19.43 0.31 -5.04
N LEU A 46 18.22 0.66 -4.57
CA LEU A 46 17.35 1.65 -5.21
C LEU A 46 18.00 3.05 -5.25
N LYS A 47 18.55 3.52 -4.12
CA LYS A 47 19.30 4.79 -4.07
C LYS A 47 20.52 4.81 -5.00
N ARG A 48 21.24 3.68 -5.14
CA ARG A 48 22.40 3.54 -6.04
C ARG A 48 22.00 3.50 -7.51
N LYS A 49 20.88 2.87 -7.87
CA LYS A 49 20.35 2.87 -9.25
C LYS A 49 19.91 4.26 -9.71
N ASP A 50 19.43 5.09 -8.79
CA ASP A 50 19.14 6.51 -9.06
C ASP A 50 20.43 7.33 -9.25
N ALA A 51 21.48 7.05 -8.49
CA ALA A 51 22.78 7.70 -8.64
C ALA A 51 23.52 7.26 -9.92
N ALA A 52 23.44 5.98 -10.30
CA ALA A 52 24.11 5.43 -11.50
C ALA A 52 23.46 5.89 -12.82
N LYS A 53 22.16 6.23 -12.82
CA LYS A 53 21.51 6.93 -13.95
C LYS A 53 21.99 8.38 -14.12
N HIS A 54 22.70 8.94 -13.14
CA HIS A 54 23.24 10.30 -13.16
C HIS A 54 24.77 10.36 -13.40
N SER A 55 25.45 9.23 -13.62
CA SER A 55 26.91 9.17 -13.71
C SER A 55 27.46 8.51 -14.97
N HIS A 56 26.80 8.70 -16.12
CA HIS A 56 27.41 8.33 -17.40
C HIS A 56 27.42 9.53 -18.35
N ASP A 57 28.31 10.48 -18.05
CA ASP A 57 28.81 11.42 -19.04
C ASP A 57 30.32 11.58 -18.85
N GLY A 58 31.08 11.29 -19.91
CA GLY A 58 32.50 11.63 -20.04
C GLY A 58 33.52 10.48 -19.98
N ALA A 59 33.88 9.92 -21.15
CA ALA A 59 35.24 10.06 -21.70
C ALA A 59 35.37 9.30 -23.04
N ARG A 60 35.52 10.03 -24.16
CA ARG A 60 36.10 9.50 -25.41
C ARG A 60 37.05 10.54 -26.01
N PRO A 61 38.25 10.16 -26.48
CA PRO A 61 39.27 11.11 -26.91
C PRO A 61 39.01 11.65 -28.33
N LYS A 62 39.58 12.84 -28.56
CA LYS A 62 39.39 13.76 -29.68
C LYS A 62 40.03 13.26 -30.98
N HIS A 63 39.34 13.43 -32.11
CA HIS A 63 39.96 13.72 -33.41
C HIS A 63 39.09 14.68 -34.23
N GLN A 64 39.76 15.62 -34.89
CA GLN A 64 39.25 16.77 -35.64
C GLN A 64 38.52 16.36 -36.92
N HIS A 65 37.39 17.02 -37.27
CA HIS A 65 37.21 17.69 -38.56
C HIS A 65 35.91 18.55 -38.60
N GLN A 66 36.12 19.81 -38.96
CA GLN A 66 35.26 20.81 -39.62
C GLN A 66 33.84 20.41 -40.12
N GLN A 67 32.78 21.12 -39.69
CA GLN A 67 32.00 22.12 -40.46
C GLN A 67 30.57 22.41 -39.90
N ARG A 68 30.31 23.72 -39.71
CA ARG A 68 29.07 24.50 -39.92
C ARG A 68 27.72 24.12 -39.23
N ALA A 69 27.41 24.94 -38.22
CA ALA A 69 26.16 25.68 -37.94
C ALA A 69 24.78 25.04 -38.23
N SER A 70 24.00 24.83 -37.15
CA SER A 70 22.62 25.32 -37.04
C SER A 70 22.16 25.38 -35.59
N SER A 71 21.56 26.51 -35.24
CA SER A 71 21.00 26.92 -33.96
C SER A 71 19.79 26.09 -33.50
N SER A 72 19.78 25.67 -32.23
CA SER A 72 18.57 25.63 -31.39
C SER A 72 18.96 25.47 -29.92
N GLY A 73 18.61 26.47 -29.10
CA GLY A 73 18.99 26.57 -27.70
C GLY A 73 18.52 25.38 -26.86
N ALA A 74 19.48 24.66 -26.29
CA ALA A 74 19.23 23.66 -25.26
C ALA A 74 18.76 24.36 -23.98
N ARG A 75 17.48 24.16 -23.62
CA ARG A 75 16.97 24.49 -22.29
C ARG A 75 17.80 23.73 -21.25
N ARG A 76 18.39 24.48 -20.32
CA ARG A 76 19.05 23.94 -19.13
C ARG A 76 18.07 23.01 -18.38
N PRO A 77 18.52 21.88 -17.83
CA PRO A 77 17.69 21.11 -16.94
C PRO A 77 17.43 21.94 -15.68
N ASP A 78 16.17 22.27 -15.44
CA ASP A 78 15.73 22.89 -14.20
C ASP A 78 16.08 21.95 -13.05
N LYS A 79 17.19 22.22 -12.35
CA LYS A 79 17.45 21.69 -11.01
C LYS A 79 16.42 22.29 -10.05
N LYS A 80 15.19 21.77 -10.06
CA LYS A 80 14.27 21.98 -8.94
C LYS A 80 14.84 21.23 -7.75
N GLY A 81 15.47 21.99 -6.85
CA GLY A 81 15.81 21.55 -5.52
C GLY A 81 14.61 20.85 -4.88
N LYS A 82 14.86 19.65 -4.35
CA LYS A 82 13.89 18.83 -3.66
C LYS A 82 13.47 19.58 -2.39
N MET A 83 12.39 20.36 -2.47
CA MET A 83 11.65 20.80 -1.29
C MET A 83 11.32 19.54 -0.48
N GLY A 84 11.63 19.54 0.81
CA GLY A 84 11.55 18.37 1.71
C GLY A 84 10.14 17.80 1.90
N GLY A 85 9.55 17.25 0.85
CA GLY A 85 8.29 16.53 0.90
C GLY A 85 8.50 15.09 1.37
N LYS A 86 7.58 14.61 2.22
CA LYS A 86 7.46 13.19 2.60
C LYS A 86 7.37 12.35 1.32
N SER A 87 8.06 11.22 1.26
CA SER A 87 7.92 10.28 0.13
C SER A 87 6.50 9.72 0.09
N VAL A 88 5.91 9.58 -1.10
CA VAL A 88 4.60 8.96 -1.27
C VAL A 88 4.79 7.50 -1.67
N LEU A 89 4.08 6.58 -1.01
CA LEU A 89 4.06 5.16 -1.33
C LEU A 89 2.64 4.71 -1.64
N GLY A 90 2.47 3.84 -2.62
CA GLY A 90 1.24 3.11 -2.88
C GLY A 90 1.22 1.81 -2.08
N LEU A 91 0.08 1.42 -1.53
CA LEU A 91 -0.15 0.15 -0.84
C LEU A 91 -1.41 -0.51 -1.41
N ASP A 92 -1.31 -1.81 -1.69
CA ASP A 92 -2.45 -2.68 -1.96
C ASP A 92 -2.13 -4.12 -1.53
N CYS A 93 -3.13 -4.81 -0.98
CA CYS A 93 -3.04 -6.18 -0.50
C CYS A 93 -4.08 -7.07 -1.18
N GLU A 94 -3.69 -8.33 -1.41
CA GLU A 94 -4.63 -9.40 -1.72
C GLU A 94 -4.87 -10.24 -0.46
N MET A 95 -6.13 -10.63 -0.25
CA MET A 95 -6.55 -11.42 0.89
C MET A 95 -7.22 -12.72 0.46
N VAL A 96 -7.01 -13.77 1.24
CA VAL A 96 -7.75 -15.04 1.15
C VAL A 96 -8.80 -15.14 2.25
N GLY A 97 -9.80 -15.99 2.06
CA GLY A 97 -10.80 -16.33 3.06
C GLY A 97 -10.33 -17.44 4.00
N VAL A 98 -10.48 -17.20 5.30
CA VAL A 98 -10.19 -18.15 6.39
C VAL A 98 -11.41 -18.32 7.29
N GLY A 99 -11.42 -19.40 8.09
CA GLY A 99 -12.54 -19.73 8.98
C GLY A 99 -13.75 -20.33 8.23
N PRO A 100 -14.91 -20.46 8.91
CA PRO A 100 -16.12 -20.99 8.30
C PRO A 100 -16.49 -20.21 7.03
N ASN A 101 -16.59 -20.93 5.90
CA ASN A 101 -16.95 -20.38 4.58
C ASN A 101 -16.08 -19.20 4.09
N GLY A 102 -14.84 -19.05 4.59
CA GLY A 102 -13.93 -17.98 4.16
C GLY A 102 -14.37 -16.58 4.59
N ALA A 103 -15.20 -16.48 5.64
CA ALA A 103 -15.84 -15.25 6.09
C ALA A 103 -14.84 -14.18 6.57
N THR A 104 -13.67 -14.60 7.07
CA THR A 104 -12.62 -13.69 7.53
C THR A 104 -11.56 -13.55 6.46
N SER A 105 -11.15 -12.32 6.16
CA SER A 105 -10.05 -12.03 5.24
C SER A 105 -8.70 -12.10 5.97
N GLU A 106 -7.72 -12.78 5.39
CA GLU A 106 -6.34 -12.83 5.88
C GLU A 106 -5.35 -12.49 4.75
N LEU A 107 -4.27 -11.77 5.07
CA LEU A 107 -3.27 -11.30 4.11
C LEU A 107 -2.62 -12.45 3.33
N ALA A 108 -2.52 -12.29 2.01
CA ALA A 108 -1.99 -13.31 1.11
C ALA A 108 -1.00 -12.76 0.07
N ARG A 109 -1.07 -11.46 -0.25
CA ARG A 109 -0.04 -10.73 -0.99
C ARG A 109 -0.04 -9.28 -0.54
N ILE A 110 1.12 -8.64 -0.54
CA ILE A 110 1.26 -7.21 -0.33
C ILE A 110 2.15 -6.63 -1.42
N SER A 111 1.74 -5.50 -1.99
CA SER A 111 2.57 -4.70 -2.89
C SER A 111 2.68 -3.26 -2.39
N ILE A 112 3.90 -2.74 -2.39
CA ILE A 112 4.21 -1.34 -2.10
C ILE A 112 5.02 -0.77 -3.25
N CYS A 113 4.60 0.38 -3.79
CA CYS A 113 5.34 1.10 -4.81
C CYS A 113 5.67 2.53 -4.37
N ASP A 114 6.63 3.18 -5.01
CA ASP A 114 6.86 4.61 -4.83
C ASP A 114 6.05 5.48 -5.81
N ASP A 115 6.26 6.79 -5.72
CA ASP A 115 5.59 7.80 -6.54
C ASP A 115 5.93 7.74 -8.03
N ALA A 116 7.02 7.06 -8.38
CA ALA A 116 7.41 6.77 -9.76
C ALA A 116 6.88 5.41 -10.26
N GLY A 117 6.18 4.65 -9.41
CA GLY A 117 5.71 3.30 -9.72
C GLY A 117 6.82 2.24 -9.69
N ARG A 118 7.91 2.48 -8.94
CA ARG A 118 8.92 1.45 -8.70
C ARG A 118 8.48 0.61 -7.51
N ILE A 119 8.61 -0.71 -7.66
CA ILE A 119 8.26 -1.67 -6.61
C ILE A 119 9.27 -1.54 -5.46
N VAL A 120 8.76 -1.23 -4.28
CA VAL A 120 9.49 -1.20 -3.01
C VAL A 120 9.38 -2.55 -2.30
N MET A 121 8.20 -3.17 -2.37
CA MET A 121 7.91 -4.50 -1.83
C MET A 121 6.85 -5.16 -2.72
N ASP A 122 7.02 -6.45 -3.04
CA ASP A 122 5.96 -7.28 -3.62
C ASP A 122 6.19 -8.70 -3.12
N GLU A 123 5.37 -9.16 -2.19
CA GLU A 123 5.59 -10.42 -1.49
C GLU A 123 4.28 -11.20 -1.39
N VAL A 124 4.34 -12.49 -1.72
CA VAL A 124 3.27 -13.44 -1.36
C VAL A 124 3.45 -13.79 0.11
N VAL A 125 2.37 -13.77 0.86
CA VAL A 125 2.36 -14.02 2.30
C VAL A 125 1.67 -15.35 2.57
N ARG A 126 2.29 -16.16 3.42
CA ARG A 126 1.71 -17.43 3.88
C ARG A 126 0.74 -17.15 5.04
N PRO A 127 -0.57 -17.40 4.87
CA PRO A 127 -1.55 -17.25 5.95
C PRO A 127 -1.18 -18.14 7.15
N ARG A 128 -1.46 -17.63 8.35
CA ARG A 128 -1.35 -18.35 9.62
C ARG A 128 -2.50 -19.34 9.79
N SER A 129 -3.68 -18.98 9.33
CA SER A 129 -4.89 -19.81 9.44
C SER A 129 -5.05 -20.77 8.26
N TYR A 130 -5.89 -21.79 8.44
CA TYR A 130 -6.33 -22.64 7.34
C TYR A 130 -7.17 -21.83 6.34
N VAL A 131 -6.76 -21.85 5.08
CA VAL A 131 -7.44 -21.16 3.98
C VAL A 131 -8.62 -22.01 3.51
N SER A 132 -9.83 -21.49 3.70
CA SER A 132 -11.08 -22.11 3.26
C SER A 132 -11.57 -21.58 1.92
N ASP A 133 -11.14 -20.39 1.51
CA ASP A 133 -11.41 -19.81 0.19
C ASP A 133 -10.18 -19.04 -0.32
N LEU A 134 -9.60 -19.46 -1.45
CA LEU A 134 -8.45 -18.78 -2.06
C LEU A 134 -8.83 -17.46 -2.75
N ARG A 135 -10.11 -17.27 -3.07
CA ARG A 135 -10.60 -16.15 -3.88
C ARG A 135 -9.82 -16.02 -5.20
N SER A 136 -9.38 -17.14 -5.77
CA SER A 136 -8.43 -17.18 -6.90
C SER A 136 -8.94 -16.47 -8.16
N SER A 137 -10.26 -16.44 -8.37
CA SER A 137 -10.87 -15.68 -9.47
C SER A 137 -10.67 -14.17 -9.34
N ILE A 138 -10.41 -13.68 -8.12
CA ILE A 138 -10.14 -12.29 -7.80
C ILE A 138 -8.63 -12.08 -7.68
N THR A 139 -7.94 -12.85 -6.85
CA THR A 139 -6.54 -12.59 -6.45
C THR A 139 -5.49 -13.19 -7.38
N GLY A 140 -5.87 -14.16 -8.22
CA GLY A 140 -4.93 -14.96 -9.02
C GLY A 140 -3.97 -15.84 -8.19
N LEU A 141 -4.18 -15.95 -6.88
CA LEU A 141 -3.33 -16.73 -5.98
C LEU A 141 -3.68 -18.22 -6.02
N THR A 142 -2.66 -19.04 -5.86
CA THR A 142 -2.78 -20.49 -5.74
C THR A 142 -2.21 -20.96 -4.41
N LEU A 143 -2.69 -22.09 -3.91
CA LEU A 143 -2.17 -22.68 -2.66
C LEU A 143 -0.66 -22.95 -2.75
N GLY A 144 -0.15 -23.31 -3.93
CA GLY A 144 1.29 -23.50 -4.17
C GLY A 144 2.10 -22.22 -3.94
N ARG A 145 1.61 -21.08 -4.46
CA ARG A 145 2.25 -19.77 -4.22
C ARG A 145 2.21 -19.38 -2.75
N LEU A 146 1.08 -19.57 -2.06
CA LEU A 146 0.96 -19.25 -0.64
C LEU A 146 1.92 -20.06 0.23
N LYS A 147 2.13 -21.35 -0.09
CA LYS A 147 3.10 -22.19 0.64
C LYS A 147 4.55 -21.70 0.51
N GLN A 148 4.87 -21.03 -0.60
CA GLN A 148 6.19 -20.45 -0.86
C GLN A 148 6.33 -19.01 -0.35
N GLY A 149 5.24 -18.41 0.14
CA GLY A 149 5.23 -17.05 0.64
C GLY A 149 6.02 -16.86 1.94
N ILE A 150 6.41 -15.61 2.21
CA ILE A 150 7.03 -15.23 3.48
C ILE A 150 6.02 -15.32 4.63
N SER A 151 6.51 -15.34 5.87
CA SER A 151 5.62 -15.33 7.03
C SER A 151 4.89 -13.99 7.15
N PHE A 152 3.71 -14.02 7.77
CA PHE A 152 2.96 -12.81 8.11
C PHE A 152 3.80 -11.78 8.90
N ASP A 153 4.50 -12.24 9.95
CA ASP A 153 5.31 -11.35 10.80
C ASP A 153 6.45 -10.68 10.02
N GLU A 154 7.06 -11.41 9.08
CA GLU A 154 8.09 -10.86 8.19
C GLU A 154 7.48 -9.83 7.23
N ALA A 155 6.33 -10.13 6.63
CA ALA A 155 5.63 -9.20 5.75
C ALA A 155 5.25 -7.90 6.49
N ARG A 156 4.61 -8.01 7.67
CA ARG A 156 4.22 -6.87 8.51
C ARG A 156 5.44 -6.02 8.90
N THR A 157 6.52 -6.66 9.35
CA THR A 157 7.76 -5.96 9.74
C THR A 157 8.37 -5.19 8.57
N ARG A 158 8.45 -5.83 7.38
CA ARG A 158 8.97 -5.19 6.17
C ARG A 158 8.09 -4.03 5.72
N ALA A 159 6.76 -4.19 5.77
CA ALA A 159 5.81 -3.16 5.41
C ALA A 159 5.94 -1.93 6.31
N LEU A 160 5.94 -2.10 7.64
CA LEU A 160 6.14 -1.00 8.59
C LEU A 160 7.45 -0.25 8.35
N LEU A 161 8.54 -0.99 8.11
CA LEU A 161 9.84 -0.37 7.85
C LEU A 161 9.86 0.37 6.51
N ALA A 162 9.19 -0.15 5.48
CA ALA A 162 9.06 0.51 4.17
C ALA A 162 8.22 1.80 4.27
N MET A 163 7.12 1.78 5.03
CA MET A 163 6.19 2.89 5.17
C MET A 163 6.69 4.01 6.11
N LYS A 164 7.74 3.76 6.90
CA LYS A 164 8.24 4.71 7.89
C LYS A 164 8.61 6.07 7.28
N GLY A 165 7.93 7.12 7.74
CA GLY A 165 8.15 8.51 7.32
C GLY A 165 7.59 8.86 5.93
N ALA A 166 6.89 7.93 5.30
CA ALA A 166 6.18 8.15 4.04
C ALA A 166 4.71 8.55 4.28
N LEU A 167 4.08 9.13 3.26
CA LEU A 167 2.62 9.14 3.12
C LEU A 167 2.21 7.88 2.35
N VAL A 168 1.39 7.03 2.96
CA VAL A 168 0.89 5.80 2.36
C VAL A 168 -0.46 6.06 1.69
N VAL A 169 -0.57 5.72 0.42
CA VAL A 169 -1.75 5.96 -0.40
C VAL A 169 -2.32 4.61 -0.83
N GLY A 170 -3.62 4.44 -0.66
CA GLY A 170 -4.34 3.23 -1.08
C GLY A 170 -5.75 3.55 -1.53
N HIS A 171 -6.56 2.51 -1.75
CA HIS A 171 -7.96 2.64 -2.09
C HIS A 171 -8.81 1.73 -1.19
N ALA A 172 -9.68 2.31 -0.37
CA ALA A 172 -10.26 1.62 0.78
C ALA A 172 -9.18 1.06 1.73
N ILE A 173 -8.11 1.83 1.95
CA ILE A 173 -6.85 1.40 2.59
C ILE A 173 -7.00 0.81 4.01
N HIS A 174 -8.11 1.11 4.69
CA HIS A 174 -8.44 0.52 5.98
C HIS A 174 -8.53 -1.02 5.93
N HIS A 175 -8.91 -1.61 4.78
CA HIS A 175 -8.89 -3.06 4.59
C HIS A 175 -7.46 -3.62 4.56
N ASP A 176 -6.53 -2.92 3.92
CA ASP A 176 -5.11 -3.29 3.87
C ASP A 176 -4.49 -3.24 5.27
N PHE A 177 -4.73 -2.15 6.02
CA PHE A 177 -4.25 -2.01 7.39
C PHE A 177 -4.84 -3.07 8.33
N GLN A 178 -6.13 -3.39 8.17
CA GLN A 178 -6.75 -4.49 8.90
C GLN A 178 -6.10 -5.84 8.57
N ALA A 179 -5.85 -6.12 7.29
CA ALA A 179 -5.20 -7.36 6.86
C ALA A 179 -3.75 -7.46 7.35
N LEU A 180 -3.06 -6.33 7.50
CA LEU A 180 -1.70 -6.24 8.03
C LEU A 180 -1.62 -6.21 9.56
N GLU A 181 -2.77 -6.15 10.26
CA GLU A 181 -2.82 -5.94 11.72
C GLU A 181 -2.01 -4.70 12.13
N ILE A 182 -2.22 -3.60 11.40
CA ILE A 182 -1.58 -2.31 11.62
C ILE A 182 -2.65 -1.32 12.03
N ASP A 183 -2.49 -0.73 13.21
CA ASP A 183 -3.16 0.52 13.54
C ASP A 183 -2.25 1.67 13.05
N ALA A 184 -2.76 2.47 12.11
CA ALA A 184 -1.98 3.51 11.48
C ALA A 184 -1.63 4.64 12.44
N ASP A 185 -2.48 4.93 13.42
CA ASP A 185 -2.26 6.01 14.38
C ASP A 185 -1.21 5.59 15.42
N ASP A 186 -1.31 4.36 15.95
CA ASP A 186 -0.32 3.81 16.88
C ASP A 186 1.09 3.72 16.26
N GLU A 187 1.16 3.39 14.96
CA GLU A 187 2.42 3.28 14.21
C GLU A 187 2.89 4.64 13.62
N GLY A 188 2.12 5.72 13.83
CA GLY A 188 2.43 7.07 13.33
C GLY A 188 2.48 7.15 11.79
N ILE A 189 1.73 6.29 11.11
CA ILE A 189 1.67 6.21 9.66
C ILE A 189 0.73 7.29 9.13
N GLN A 190 1.26 8.13 8.27
CA GLN A 190 0.46 9.11 7.54
C GLN A 190 -0.14 8.40 6.33
N TRP A 191 -1.44 8.53 6.11
CA TRP A 191 -2.11 7.85 5.01
C TRP A 191 -3.16 8.70 4.28
N ALA A 192 -3.51 8.30 3.05
CA ALA A 192 -4.58 8.89 2.27
C ALA A 192 -5.35 7.80 1.49
N ASP A 193 -6.67 7.85 1.58
CA ASP A 193 -7.57 6.92 0.89
C ASP A 193 -8.19 7.56 -0.36
N THR A 194 -7.75 7.10 -1.53
CA THR A 194 -8.23 7.61 -2.82
C THR A 194 -9.73 7.39 -3.04
N GLN A 195 -10.35 6.43 -2.37
CA GLN A 195 -11.79 6.22 -2.45
C GLN A 195 -12.58 7.44 -1.94
N ARG A 196 -11.98 8.20 -1.01
CA ARG A 196 -12.59 9.36 -0.34
C ARG A 196 -12.12 10.72 -0.86
N LEU A 197 -11.09 10.75 -1.72
CA LEU A 197 -10.55 11.99 -2.28
C LEU A 197 -11.36 12.56 -3.45
N TYR A 198 -12.20 11.74 -4.07
CA TYR A 198 -12.98 12.12 -5.23
C TYR A 198 -14.45 12.33 -4.86
N PRO A 199 -15.18 13.26 -5.51
CA PRO A 199 -16.60 13.43 -5.28
C PRO A 199 -17.37 12.12 -5.52
N HIS A 200 -18.14 11.69 -4.54
CA HIS A 200 -18.96 10.48 -4.60
C HIS A 200 -20.27 10.67 -3.83
N SER A 201 -21.27 9.86 -4.17
CA SER A 201 -22.53 9.85 -3.42
C SER A 201 -22.31 9.23 -2.03
N ARG A 202 -23.14 9.58 -1.05
CA ARG A 202 -23.11 8.95 0.28
C ARG A 202 -23.48 7.46 0.26
N LYS A 203 -24.21 7.00 -0.77
CA LYS A 203 -24.72 5.62 -0.87
C LYS A 203 -23.82 4.69 -1.67
N GLN A 204 -22.89 5.24 -2.45
CA GLN A 204 -22.06 4.47 -3.36
C GLN A 204 -20.66 5.08 -3.43
N LEU A 205 -19.71 4.39 -2.80
CA LEU A 205 -18.29 4.67 -2.94
C LEU A 205 -17.81 4.16 -4.30
N PRO A 206 -16.97 4.92 -5.01
CA PRO A 206 -16.47 4.51 -6.30
C PRO A 206 -15.44 3.39 -6.12
N SER A 207 -15.37 2.47 -7.08
CA SER A 207 -14.28 1.48 -7.12
C SER A 207 -13.01 2.09 -7.71
N LEU A 208 -11.85 1.51 -7.37
CA LEU A 208 -10.57 1.89 -7.94
C LEU A 208 -10.60 1.88 -9.47
N GLN A 209 -11.14 0.81 -10.06
CA GLN A 209 -11.29 0.66 -11.51
C GLN A 209 -12.16 1.77 -12.12
N SER A 210 -13.27 2.14 -11.47
CA SER A 210 -14.16 3.20 -11.95
C SER A 210 -13.47 4.58 -11.91
N LEU A 211 -12.73 4.88 -10.84
CA LEU A 211 -11.97 6.14 -10.73
C LEU A 211 -10.81 6.17 -11.71
N ALA A 212 -10.04 5.09 -11.81
CA ALA A 212 -8.90 5.01 -12.73
C ALA A 212 -9.36 5.20 -14.19
N LYS A 213 -10.49 4.60 -14.57
CA LYS A 213 -11.06 4.78 -15.91
C LYS A 213 -11.51 6.21 -16.14
N LYS A 214 -12.26 6.79 -15.19
CA LYS A 214 -12.86 8.12 -15.33
C LYS A 214 -11.82 9.24 -15.29
N GLU A 215 -10.91 9.19 -14.33
CA GLU A 215 -10.02 10.30 -13.98
C GLU A 215 -8.63 10.17 -14.65
N LEU A 216 -8.21 8.95 -14.99
CA LEU A 216 -6.90 8.70 -15.61
C LEU A 216 -6.99 8.11 -17.03
N GLY A 217 -8.17 7.68 -17.48
CA GLY A 217 -8.33 6.94 -18.74
C GLY A 217 -7.71 5.54 -18.72
N ILE A 218 -7.43 4.98 -17.53
CA ILE A 218 -6.76 3.68 -17.36
C ILE A 218 -7.81 2.59 -17.10
N THR A 219 -7.75 1.50 -17.87
CA THR A 219 -8.58 0.31 -17.64
C THR A 219 -7.76 -0.75 -16.91
N LEU A 220 -8.03 -0.92 -15.61
CA LEU A 220 -7.41 -1.94 -14.75
C LEU A 220 -8.09 -3.30 -14.90
N ARG A 221 -7.40 -4.38 -14.51
CA ARG A 221 -8.00 -5.72 -14.28
C ARG A 221 -8.77 -6.26 -15.49
N ARG A 222 -8.19 -6.15 -16.69
CA ARG A 222 -8.88 -6.49 -17.96
C ARG A 222 -9.35 -7.95 -18.05
N ASN A 223 -8.68 -8.85 -17.35
CA ASN A 223 -9.01 -10.26 -17.24
C ASN A 223 -9.91 -10.58 -16.01
N GLY A 224 -10.37 -9.56 -15.28
CA GLY A 224 -11.15 -9.70 -14.06
C GLY A 224 -10.34 -10.05 -12.81
N VAL A 225 -9.03 -10.31 -12.95
CA VAL A 225 -8.13 -10.66 -11.85
C VAL A 225 -7.41 -9.39 -11.39
N HIS A 226 -7.29 -9.24 -10.07
CA HIS A 226 -6.56 -8.17 -9.41
C HIS A 226 -5.05 -8.44 -9.45
N ASP A 227 -4.29 -7.36 -9.57
CA ASP A 227 -2.85 -7.36 -9.39
C ASP A 227 -2.50 -6.20 -8.48
N SER A 228 -2.13 -6.53 -7.24
CA SER A 228 -1.81 -5.54 -6.22
C SER A 228 -0.73 -4.52 -6.62
N ILE A 229 0.17 -4.86 -7.55
CA ILE A 229 1.11 -3.87 -8.13
C ILE A 229 0.34 -2.86 -9.00
N GLU A 230 -0.48 -3.33 -9.94
CA GLU A 230 -1.30 -2.48 -10.81
C GLU A 230 -2.19 -1.55 -9.99
N ASP A 231 -2.80 -2.08 -8.94
CA ASP A 231 -3.75 -1.37 -8.09
C ASP A 231 -3.07 -0.34 -7.18
N ALA A 232 -1.96 -0.68 -6.53
CA ALA A 232 -1.14 0.27 -5.76
C ALA A 232 -0.65 1.43 -6.66
N HIS A 233 -0.22 1.12 -7.88
CA HIS A 233 0.19 2.13 -8.86
C HIS A 233 -0.97 3.05 -9.25
N ALA A 234 -2.17 2.49 -9.46
CA ALA A 234 -3.35 3.26 -9.80
C ALA A 234 -3.75 4.20 -8.66
N ALA A 235 -3.69 3.75 -7.41
CA ALA A 235 -3.97 4.57 -6.23
C ALA A 235 -3.01 5.77 -6.15
N VAL A 236 -1.70 5.57 -6.32
CA VAL A 236 -0.72 6.67 -6.33
C VAL A 236 -1.00 7.66 -7.46
N LYS A 237 -1.31 7.17 -8.68
CA LYS A 237 -1.64 8.05 -9.82
C LYS A 237 -2.91 8.86 -9.57
N LEU A 238 -3.93 8.27 -8.96
CA LEU A 238 -5.15 8.96 -8.56
C LEU A 238 -4.84 10.05 -7.52
N TYR A 239 -4.06 9.74 -6.49
CA TYR A 239 -3.63 10.73 -5.52
C TYR A 239 -2.89 11.91 -6.16
N GLN A 240 -1.91 11.63 -7.03
CA GLN A 240 -1.18 12.66 -7.76
C GLN A 240 -2.07 13.48 -8.71
N HIS A 241 -3.07 12.84 -9.34
CA HIS A 241 -4.07 13.53 -10.14
C HIS A 241 -4.91 14.48 -9.27
N HIS A 242 -5.46 13.99 -8.16
CA HIS A 242 -6.22 14.80 -7.21
C HIS A 242 -5.43 16.04 -6.73
N LEU A 243 -4.15 15.86 -6.37
CA LEU A 243 -3.29 16.99 -5.98
C LEU A 243 -3.07 18.02 -7.11
N ARG A 244 -3.05 17.58 -8.38
CA ARG A 244 -2.91 18.49 -9.52
C ARG A 244 -4.19 19.28 -9.76
N GLU A 245 -5.34 18.62 -9.71
CA GLU A 245 -6.64 19.27 -9.95
C GLU A 245 -7.00 20.25 -8.82
N THR A 246 -6.76 19.88 -7.56
CA THR A 246 -6.96 20.80 -6.43
C THR A 246 -6.03 22.02 -6.50
N LYS A 247 -4.77 21.85 -6.91
CA LYS A 247 -3.85 22.98 -7.15
C LYS A 247 -4.30 23.89 -8.29
N LYS A 248 -4.86 23.33 -9.37
CA LYS A 248 -5.43 24.13 -10.47
C LYS A 248 -6.64 24.93 -10.02
N ALA A 249 -7.57 24.30 -9.28
CA ALA A 249 -8.75 24.96 -8.75
C ALA A 249 -8.38 26.15 -7.83
N ARG A 250 -7.37 25.98 -6.97
CA ARG A 250 -6.86 27.06 -6.11
C ARG A 250 -6.13 28.18 -6.87
N LYS A 251 -5.67 27.91 -8.09
CA LYS A 251 -4.99 28.88 -8.99
C LYS A 251 -5.93 29.41 -10.09
N GLY A 252 -7.24 29.25 -9.95
CA GLY A 252 -8.24 29.82 -10.86
C GLY A 252 -8.04 31.32 -11.09
N PRO A 253 -8.63 31.89 -12.15
CA PRO A 253 -8.30 33.22 -12.64
C PRO A 253 -8.40 34.23 -11.49
N ALA A 254 -7.35 35.03 -11.30
CA ALA A 254 -7.36 36.14 -10.35
C ALA A 254 -8.66 36.91 -10.58
N ALA A 255 -9.57 36.86 -9.60
CA ALA A 255 -10.83 37.56 -9.68
C ALA A 255 -10.50 39.04 -9.86
N GLY A 256 -10.66 39.54 -11.08
CA GLY A 256 -10.77 40.96 -11.34
C GLY A 256 -12.04 41.42 -10.64
N VAL A 257 -11.90 41.80 -9.36
CA VAL A 257 -12.93 42.49 -8.61
C VAL A 257 -13.12 43.83 -9.31
N LYS A 258 -14.04 43.88 -10.27
CA LYS A 258 -14.72 45.13 -10.61
C LYS A 258 -15.81 45.31 -9.57
N SER A 259 -15.58 46.25 -8.66
CA SER A 259 -16.60 46.79 -7.78
C SER A 259 -17.76 47.34 -8.63
N LYS A 260 -18.93 46.73 -8.52
CA LYS A 260 -20.21 47.42 -8.76
C LYS A 260 -21.13 47.09 -7.59
N GLY A 261 -21.63 48.16 -6.98
CA GLY A 261 -22.26 48.17 -5.67
C GLY A 261 -23.66 47.56 -5.59
N GLU A 262 -23.99 47.26 -4.35
CA GLU A 262 -25.27 47.29 -3.63
C GLU A 262 -26.57 46.88 -4.33
N GLY A 263 -27.29 45.94 -3.68
CA GLY A 263 -28.69 45.63 -3.97
C GLY A 263 -29.24 44.36 -3.30
N GLN A 264 -29.42 44.42 -1.98
CA GLN A 264 -30.36 43.71 -1.08
C GLN A 264 -31.09 42.36 -1.43
N HIS A 265 -31.14 41.52 -0.37
CA HIS A 265 -32.21 40.62 0.10
C HIS A 265 -32.44 39.23 -0.55
N GLY A 266 -32.40 38.18 0.29
CA GLY A 266 -33.21 36.96 0.10
C GLY A 266 -32.57 35.61 0.43
N LYS A 267 -32.56 35.26 1.72
CA LYS A 267 -32.72 33.95 2.41
C LYS A 267 -32.45 32.60 1.71
N ASP A 268 -31.92 31.71 2.56
CA ASP A 268 -31.98 30.23 2.60
C ASP A 268 -31.03 29.41 1.70
N ALA A 269 -29.96 28.88 2.30
CA ALA A 269 -29.48 27.51 2.08
C ALA A 269 -28.46 27.10 3.15
N THR A 270 -28.70 25.90 3.69
CA THR A 270 -28.04 25.18 4.78
C THR A 270 -26.52 25.05 4.64
N ASP A 271 -25.82 25.37 5.73
CA ASP A 271 -24.41 25.08 5.98
C ASP A 271 -24.13 23.58 5.97
N VAL A 272 -23.16 23.15 5.14
CA VAL A 272 -22.46 21.89 5.32
C VAL A 272 -21.05 22.27 5.74
N GLU A 273 -20.79 22.16 7.05
CA GLU A 273 -19.48 22.33 7.64
C GLU A 273 -18.49 21.36 6.99
N ILE A 274 -17.49 21.93 6.31
CA ILE A 274 -16.28 21.21 5.89
C ILE A 274 -15.40 21.10 7.13
N VAL A 275 -15.52 19.98 7.83
CA VAL A 275 -14.62 19.61 8.92
C VAL A 275 -13.25 19.32 8.31
N GLY A 276 -12.28 20.19 8.58
CA GLY A 276 -10.89 20.03 8.16
C GLY A 276 -10.11 19.13 9.10
N TRP A 277 -9.00 18.58 8.60
CA TRP A 277 -7.82 18.13 9.36
C TRP A 277 -6.59 18.69 8.60
N ALA A 278 -5.80 19.57 9.21
CA ALA A 278 -4.80 19.39 10.28
C ALA A 278 -3.42 19.03 9.69
N MET A 279 -2.44 19.85 10.11
CA MET A 279 -1.04 19.91 9.67
C MET A 279 -0.20 18.72 10.10
#